data_AF-A0A0C9WRT9-F1
#
_entry.id   AF-A0A0C9WRT9-F1
#
_cell.length_a   1.000
_cell.length_b   1.000
_cell.length_c   1.000
_cell.angle_alpha   90.00
_cell.angle_beta   90.00
_cell.angle_gamma   90.00
#
_symmetry.space_group_name_H-M   'P 1'
#
loop_
_entity.id
_entity.type
_entity.pdbx_description
1 polymer ?
#
loop_
_entity_poly.entity_id
_entity_poly.type
_entity_poly.pdbx_seq_one_letter_code
_entity_poly.pdbx_strand_id
1 'polypeptide(L)'
;FETLLEQQTADGKQPWEPFASKEEWQLVTWLMANVGQNSTDEYLKLPIVRERSNLSFHNNYTLLKKVDALPTGPNWTCEILRAEGDLIGDDGQPLTEELELW
;
A
#
# COMPACT_ATOMS: atom_id res chain seq x y z
N PHE A 1 4.02 8.09 9.03
CA PHE A 1 2.64 8.30 8.56
C PHE A 1 2.17 9.71 8.87
N GLU A 2 2.28 10.18 10.11
CA GLU A 2 1.91 11.57 10.51
C GLU A 2 2.69 12.64 9.73
N THR A 3 4.01 12.51 9.60
CA THR A 3 4.85 13.42 8.81
C THR A 3 4.41 13.51 7.34
N LEU A 4 3.85 12.45 6.79
CA LEU A 4 3.45 12.35 5.38
C LEU A 4 2.10 13.03 5.14
N LEU A 5 1.20 12.99 6.13
CA LEU A 5 -0.05 13.76 6.15
C LEU A 5 0.24 15.26 6.36
N GLU A 6 1.20 15.60 7.21
CA GLU A 6 1.65 16.99 7.42
C GLU A 6 2.27 17.56 6.13
N GLN A 7 3.09 16.79 5.43
CA GLN A 7 3.69 17.20 4.14
C GLN A 7 2.62 17.41 3.06
N GLN A 8 1.63 16.51 2.94
CA GLN A 8 0.51 16.68 2.01
C GLN A 8 -0.31 17.94 2.29
N THR A 9 -0.59 18.19 3.57
CA THR A 9 -1.35 19.38 4.00
C THR A 9 -0.57 20.67 3.72
N ALA A 10 0.76 20.64 3.91
CA ALA A 10 1.65 21.76 3.61
C ALA A 10 1.73 22.07 2.10
N ASP A 11 1.66 21.05 1.25
CA ASP A 11 1.61 21.17 -0.21
C ASP A 11 0.20 21.55 -0.75
N GLY A 12 -0.78 21.77 0.14
CA GLY A 12 -2.16 22.08 -0.21
C GLY A 12 -2.96 20.91 -0.78
N LYS A 13 -2.39 19.69 -0.73
CA LYS A 13 -3.03 18.47 -1.19
C LYS A 13 -3.97 17.93 -0.13
N GLN A 14 -5.14 17.49 -0.55
CA GLN A 14 -6.08 16.86 0.36
C GLN A 14 -5.56 15.47 0.76
N PRO A 15 -5.79 14.99 2.01
CA PRO A 15 -5.32 13.68 2.48
C PRO A 15 -5.81 12.48 1.66
N TRP A 16 -6.83 12.68 0.82
CA TRP A 16 -7.41 11.68 -0.06
C TRP A 16 -7.01 11.87 -1.53
N GLU A 17 -6.08 12.76 -1.87
CA GLU A 17 -5.50 12.75 -3.21
C GLU A 17 -4.78 11.41 -3.45
N PRO A 18 -4.92 10.78 -4.63
CA PRO A 18 -5.43 11.32 -5.90
C PRO A 18 -6.93 11.07 -6.16
N PHE A 19 -7.72 10.77 -5.14
CA PHE A 19 -9.17 10.54 -5.27
C PHE A 19 -9.94 11.86 -5.38
N ALA A 20 -11.03 11.83 -6.13
CA ALA A 20 -11.88 12.99 -6.44
C ALA A 20 -12.63 13.50 -5.20
N SER A 21 -12.90 12.64 -4.22
CA SER A 21 -13.58 13.00 -2.99
C SER A 21 -13.21 12.08 -1.83
N LYS A 22 -13.53 12.53 -0.61
CA LYS A 22 -13.42 11.71 0.60
C LYS A 22 -14.30 10.46 0.56
N GLU A 23 -15.49 10.55 -0.04
CA GLU A 23 -16.41 9.42 -0.20
C GLU A 23 -15.82 8.36 -1.14
N GLU A 24 -15.22 8.79 -2.26
CA GLU A 24 -14.51 7.90 -3.17
C GLU A 24 -13.36 7.18 -2.44
N TRP A 25 -12.57 7.91 -1.65
CA TRP A 25 -11.48 7.34 -0.86
C TRP A 25 -11.96 6.31 0.17
N GLN A 26 -13.08 6.57 0.85
CA GLN A 26 -13.68 5.63 1.80
C GLN A 26 -14.11 4.33 1.11
N LEU A 27 -14.74 4.43 -0.07
CA LEU A 27 -15.11 3.26 -0.87
C LEU A 27 -13.87 2.45 -1.26
N VAL A 28 -12.82 3.12 -1.74
CA VAL A 28 -11.57 2.45 -2.15
C VAL A 28 -10.92 1.73 -0.98
N THR A 29 -10.81 2.39 0.16
CA THR A 29 -10.22 1.79 1.38
C THR A 29 -11.02 0.55 1.80
N TRP A 30 -12.35 0.63 1.75
CA TRP A 30 -13.22 -0.50 2.09
C TRP A 30 -13.09 -1.65 1.09
N LEU A 31 -13.08 -1.37 -0.22
CA LEU A 31 -12.91 -2.39 -1.26
C LEU A 31 -11.57 -3.11 -1.11
N MET A 32 -10.47 -2.37 -0.92
CA MET A 32 -9.13 -2.95 -0.76
C MET A 32 -9.01 -3.82 0.49
N ALA A 33 -9.71 -3.48 1.57
CA ALA A 33 -9.65 -4.24 2.82
C ALA A 33 -10.57 -5.48 2.83
N ASN A 34 -11.65 -5.49 2.03
CA ASN A 34 -12.72 -6.48 2.18
C ASN A 34 -13.04 -7.29 0.91
N VAL A 35 -12.62 -6.83 -0.27
CA VAL A 35 -13.04 -7.40 -1.56
C VAL A 35 -11.83 -7.77 -2.41
N GLY A 36 -11.82 -9.00 -2.92
CA GLY A 36 -10.77 -9.48 -3.81
C GLY A 36 -10.78 -8.75 -5.16
N GLN A 37 -9.61 -8.67 -5.82
CA GLN A 37 -9.43 -7.87 -7.05
C GLN A 37 -10.44 -8.20 -8.16
N ASN A 38 -10.75 -9.48 -8.39
CA ASN A 38 -11.71 -9.90 -9.42
C ASN A 38 -13.13 -9.40 -9.12
N SER A 39 -13.58 -9.55 -7.86
CA SER A 39 -14.91 -9.09 -7.43
C SER A 39 -14.99 -7.56 -7.42
N THR A 40 -13.89 -6.87 -7.11
CA THR A 40 -13.79 -5.40 -7.26
C THR A 40 -13.97 -4.99 -8.72
N ASP A 41 -13.32 -5.70 -9.66
CA ASP A 41 -13.48 -5.40 -11.09
C ASP A 41 -14.92 -5.59 -11.58
N GLU A 42 -15.58 -6.68 -11.15
CA GLU A 42 -17.00 -6.94 -11.45
C GLU A 42 -17.92 -5.88 -10.82
N TYR A 43 -17.70 -5.52 -9.55
CA TYR A 43 -18.43 -4.48 -8.84
C TYR A 43 -18.36 -3.14 -9.59
N LEU A 44 -17.17 -2.73 -10.02
CA LEU A 44 -16.96 -1.46 -10.74
C LEU A 44 -17.60 -1.45 -12.13
N LYS A 45 -17.88 -2.62 -12.70
CA LYS A 45 -18.57 -2.75 -13.99
C LYS A 45 -20.09 -2.72 -13.87
N LEU A 46 -20.67 -2.83 -12.67
CA LEU A 46 -22.11 -2.78 -12.46
C LEU A 46 -22.68 -1.44 -12.96
N PRO A 47 -23.78 -1.43 -13.75
CA PRO A 47 -24.36 -0.20 -14.29
C PRO A 47 -24.68 0.84 -13.21
N ILE A 48 -25.21 0.40 -12.07
CA ILE A 48 -25.51 1.29 -10.95
C ILE A 48 -24.27 2.02 -10.42
N VAL A 49 -23.12 1.34 -10.37
CA VAL A 49 -21.85 1.94 -9.91
C VAL A 49 -21.31 2.90 -10.97
N ARG A 50 -21.31 2.50 -12.24
CA ARG A 50 -20.80 3.35 -13.33
C ARG A 50 -21.64 4.60 -13.56
N GLU A 51 -22.96 4.49 -13.44
CA GLU A 51 -23.89 5.58 -13.78
C GLU A 51 -24.18 6.51 -12.61
N ARG A 52 -24.14 6.00 -11.37
CA ARG A 52 -24.60 6.77 -10.20
C ARG A 52 -23.50 7.17 -9.22
N SER A 53 -22.43 6.38 -9.12
CA SER A 53 -21.38 6.65 -8.12
C SER A 53 -20.34 7.68 -8.59
N ASN A 54 -20.35 8.05 -9.88
CA ASN A 54 -19.45 9.04 -10.48
C ASN A 54 -17.96 8.87 -10.06
N LEU A 55 -17.50 7.62 -10.04
CA LEU A 55 -16.13 7.29 -9.66
C LEU A 55 -15.16 7.74 -10.75
N SER A 56 -13.99 8.21 -10.33
CA SER A 56 -12.87 8.61 -11.17
C SER A 56 -12.10 7.44 -11.79
N PHE A 57 -12.55 6.21 -11.53
CA PHE A 57 -12.05 4.94 -12.05
C PHE A 57 -13.24 4.03 -12.39
N HIS A 58 -13.05 3.08 -13.32
CA HIS A 58 -14.15 2.28 -13.87
C HIS A 58 -13.84 0.79 -13.98
N ASN A 59 -12.67 0.38 -13.52
CA ASN A 59 -12.22 -1.02 -13.44
C ASN A 59 -11.10 -1.12 -12.41
N ASN A 60 -10.74 -2.36 -12.06
CA ASN A 60 -9.71 -2.61 -11.05
C ASN A 60 -8.34 -2.03 -11.46
N TYR A 61 -8.01 -2.05 -12.75
CA TYR A 61 -6.75 -1.48 -13.26
C TYR A 61 -6.63 0.04 -12.99
N THR A 62 -7.65 0.81 -13.33
CA THR A 62 -7.66 2.27 -13.14
C THR A 62 -7.76 2.66 -11.66
N LEU A 63 -8.39 1.81 -10.85
CA LEU A 63 -8.36 1.92 -9.38
C LEU A 63 -6.93 1.75 -8.85
N LEU A 64 -6.27 0.63 -9.17
CA LEU A 64 -4.92 0.35 -8.67
C LEU A 64 -3.91 1.40 -9.12
N LYS A 65 -4.04 1.91 -10.35
CA LYS A 65 -3.21 3.03 -10.82
C LYS A 65 -3.34 4.29 -9.94
N LYS A 66 -4.52 4.55 -9.36
CA LYS A 66 -4.72 5.65 -8.41
C LYS A 66 -4.15 5.32 -7.03
N VAL A 67 -4.28 4.07 -6.59
CA VAL A 67 -3.66 3.60 -5.35
C VAL A 67 -2.14 3.72 -5.42
N ASP A 68 -1.51 3.34 -6.53
CA ASP A 68 -0.06 3.44 -6.75
C ASP A 68 0.44 4.90 -6.80
N ALA A 69 -0.45 5.84 -7.12
CA ALA A 69 -0.15 7.27 -7.13
C ALA A 69 -0.32 7.92 -5.75
N LEU A 70 -0.77 7.17 -4.74
CA LEU A 70 -0.72 7.63 -3.36
C LEU A 70 0.73 7.86 -2.95
N PRO A 71 1.00 8.91 -2.16
CA PRO A 71 2.35 9.14 -1.68
C PRO A 71 2.75 7.97 -0.78
N THR A 72 3.76 7.23 -1.22
CA THR A 72 4.32 6.11 -0.51
C THR A 72 5.17 6.60 0.66
N GLY A 73 5.20 5.82 1.74
CA GLY A 73 6.16 6.01 2.82
C GLY A 73 7.60 5.93 2.32
N PRO A 74 8.58 6.23 3.18
CA PRO A 74 9.98 5.97 2.87
C PRO A 74 10.13 4.52 2.39
N ASN A 75 11.02 4.31 1.41
CA ASN A 75 11.30 2.97 0.92
C ASN A 75 11.72 2.08 2.09
N TRP A 76 11.14 0.89 2.18
CA TRP A 76 11.62 -0.15 3.08
C TRP A 76 13.03 -0.54 2.65
N THR A 77 13.98 -0.46 3.58
CA THR A 77 15.36 -0.90 3.36
C THR A 77 15.54 -2.22 4.10
N CYS A 78 15.79 -3.30 3.36
CA CYS A 78 16.19 -4.56 3.96
C CYS A 78 17.70 -4.51 4.21
N GLU A 79 18.10 -4.55 5.48
CA GLU A 79 19.51 -4.69 5.88
C GLU A 79 19.75 -6.14 6.32
N ILE A 80 20.74 -6.79 5.69
CA ILE A 80 21.16 -8.13 6.09
C ILE A 80 22.24 -7.98 7.16
N LEU A 81 21.91 -8.35 8.39
CA LEU A 81 22.85 -8.38 9.50
C LEU A 81 23.37 -9.80 9.69
N ARG A 82 24.70 -9.95 9.78
CA ARG A 82 25.31 -11.21 10.22
C ARG A 82 25.47 -11.18 11.73
N ALA A 83 24.77 -12.09 12.39
CA ALA A 83 24.90 -12.34 13.82
C ALA A 83 25.77 -13.57 14.05
N GLU A 84 26.80 -13.45 14.87
CA GLU A 84 27.57 -14.59 15.36
C GLU A 84 26.84 -15.19 16.57
N GLY A 85 26.48 -16.46 16.47
CA GLY A 85 25.90 -17.24 17.55
C GLY A 85 26.95 -17.75 18.54
N ASP A 86 26.47 -18.25 19.67
CA ASP A 86 27.29 -18.82 20.75
C ASP A 86 27.66 -20.31 20.53
N LEU A 87 27.06 -20.95 19.54
CA LEU A 87 27.33 -22.32 19.14
C LEU A 87 28.53 -22.38 18.17
N ILE A 88 29.44 -23.31 18.43
CA ILE A 88 30.61 -23.58 17.60
C ILE A 88 30.30 -24.73 16.63
N GLY A 89 30.55 -24.51 15.34
CA GLY A 89 30.40 -25.51 14.29
C GLY A 89 31.52 -26.55 14.30
N ASP A 90 31.35 -27.61 13.49
CA ASP A 90 32.31 -28.72 13.39
C ASP A 90 33.70 -28.30 12.86
N ASP A 91 33.80 -27.11 12.26
CA ASP A 91 35.03 -26.47 11.78
C ASP A 91 35.74 -25.62 12.86
N GLY A 92 35.17 -25.53 14.06
CA GLY A 92 35.69 -24.75 15.17
C GLY A 92 35.39 -23.25 15.09
N GLN A 93 34.54 -22.80 14.14
CA GLN A 93 34.11 -21.40 14.02
C GLN A 93 32.73 -21.18 14.65
N PRO A 94 32.42 -19.97 15.14
CA PRO A 94 31.07 -19.62 15.57
C PRO A 94 30.07 -19.74 14.40
N LEU A 95 28.92 -20.35 14.66
CA LEU A 95 27.83 -20.40 13.69
C LEU A 95 27.30 -18.98 13.45
N THR A 96 27.15 -18.58 12.20
CA THR A 96 26.61 -17.27 11.83
C THR A 96 25.23 -17.39 11.22
N GLU A 97 24.32 -16.50 11.62
CA GLU A 97 23.00 -16.35 11.03
C GLU A 97 22.89 -15.02 10.27
N GLU A 98 22.26 -15.06 9.10
CA GLU A 98 21.88 -13.85 8.36
C GLU A 98 20.45 -13.46 8.74
N LEU A 99 20.31 -12.30 9.36
CA LEU A 99 19.04 -11.75 9.80
C LEU A 99 18.61 -10.63 8.86
N GLU A 100 17.39 -10.75 8.33
CA GLU A 100 16.76 -9.68 7.54
C GLU A 100 16.11 -8.67 8.49
N LEU A 101 16.65 -7.45 8.55
CA LEU A 101 16.05 -6.33 9.25
C LEU A 101 15.24 -5.50 8.24
N TRP A 102 13.92 -5.48 8.43
CA TRP A 102 12.94 -4.73 7.63
C TRP A 102 12.52 -3.44 8.33
#